data_AF-A0A4S8KTU2-F1
#
_entry.id   AF-A0A4S8KTU2-F1
#
_cell.length_a   1.000
_cell.length_b   1.000
_cell.length_c   1.000
_cell.angle_alpha   90.00
_cell.angle_beta   90.00
_cell.angle_gamma   90.00
#
_symmetry.space_group_name_H-M   'P 1'
#
loop_
_entity.id
_entity.type
_entity.pdbx_description
1 polymer ?
#
loop_
_entity_poly.entity_id
_entity_poly.type
_entity_poly.pdbx_seq_one_letter_code
_entity_poly.pdbx_strand_id
1 'polypeptide(L)'
;MSAKPAMPVPKGQGTPTLPAESAKDPELVVEYIESVEALLKRSNITDDATKIEWLLRYLDLAVRRMWKMLFDQLKAEAKTYQACRDLLATYYPEIDEEAQNTLARFRKSLREFRDISETDERGLGVYRMYFDSGVKRLPEDKITDKEKG
;
A
#
# COMPACT_ATOMS: atom_id res chain seq x y z
N MET A 1 -22.89 -22.91 15.66
CA MET A 1 -22.57 -21.79 14.75
C MET A 1 -21.38 -21.07 15.35
N SER A 2 -20.20 -21.12 14.74
CA SER A 2 -19.04 -20.36 15.26
C SER A 2 -19.34 -18.87 15.16
N ALA A 3 -19.35 -18.18 16.29
CA ALA A 3 -19.47 -16.73 16.33
C ALA A 3 -18.33 -16.12 15.50
N LYS A 4 -18.67 -15.30 14.51
CA LYS A 4 -17.67 -14.56 13.73
C LYS A 4 -16.87 -13.68 14.70
N PRO A 5 -15.53 -13.64 14.60
CA PRO A 5 -14.72 -12.84 15.51
C PRO A 5 -15.02 -11.35 15.28
N ALA A 6 -15.23 -10.61 16.38
CA ALA A 6 -15.41 -9.17 16.34
C ALA A 6 -14.07 -8.45 16.05
N MET A 7 -14.14 -7.24 15.52
CA MET A 7 -12.96 -6.40 15.33
C MET A 7 -12.22 -6.21 16.66
N PRO A 8 -10.89 -6.39 16.70
CA PRO A 8 -10.16 -6.34 17.95
C PRO A 8 -10.13 -4.91 18.51
N VAL A 9 -10.16 -4.78 19.83
CA VAL A 9 -10.17 -3.47 20.49
C VAL A 9 -8.84 -2.74 20.20
N PRO A 10 -8.88 -1.48 19.72
CA PRO A 10 -7.66 -0.71 19.45
C PRO A 10 -6.73 -0.66 20.67
N LYS A 11 -5.43 -0.75 20.44
CA LYS A 11 -4.37 -0.82 21.49
C LYS A 11 -4.38 -2.12 22.31
N GLY A 12 -5.13 -3.13 21.87
CA GLY A 12 -4.98 -4.50 22.35
C GLY A 12 -3.72 -5.15 21.78
N GLN A 13 -3.28 -6.25 22.42
CA GLN A 13 -2.13 -7.01 21.94
C GLN A 13 -2.45 -7.62 20.57
N GLY A 14 -1.57 -7.40 19.57
CA GLY A 14 -1.74 -7.93 18.21
C GLY A 14 -2.72 -7.15 17.31
N THR A 15 -3.13 -5.93 17.68
CA THR A 15 -3.89 -5.07 16.75
C THR A 15 -2.98 -4.30 15.81
N PRO A 16 -3.40 -4.03 14.57
CA PRO A 16 -2.69 -3.10 13.69
C PRO A 16 -2.54 -1.76 14.38
N THR A 17 -1.39 -1.11 14.20
CA THR A 17 -1.17 0.27 14.66
C THR A 17 -0.24 0.93 13.67
N LEU A 18 -0.51 2.20 13.34
CA LEU A 18 0.41 3.01 12.55
C LEU A 18 0.83 4.24 13.37
N PRO A 19 2.01 4.21 14.00
CA PRO A 19 2.57 5.36 14.69
C PRO A 19 2.83 6.54 13.74
N ALA A 20 2.83 7.77 14.27
CA ALA A 20 3.09 8.97 13.47
C ALA A 20 4.48 8.98 12.81
N GLU A 21 5.49 8.44 13.48
CA GLU A 21 6.84 8.23 12.94
C GLU A 21 6.82 7.31 11.71
N SER A 22 6.07 6.21 11.80
CA SER A 22 5.95 5.17 10.77
C SER A 22 5.07 5.57 9.59
N ALA A 23 4.15 6.52 9.76
CA ALA A 23 3.27 6.99 8.69
C ALA A 23 3.99 7.75 7.56
N LYS A 24 5.30 7.98 7.71
CA LYS A 24 6.20 8.50 6.67
C LYS A 24 6.77 7.40 5.76
N ASP A 25 6.70 6.14 6.20
CA ASP A 25 7.16 4.99 5.44
C ASP A 25 5.98 4.38 4.67
N PRO A 26 5.98 4.46 3.33
CA PRO A 26 4.90 3.92 2.52
C PRO A 26 4.71 2.41 2.68
N GLU A 27 5.77 1.64 2.95
CA GLU A 27 5.64 0.18 3.13
C GLU A 27 4.85 -0.14 4.40
N LEU A 28 5.10 0.59 5.49
CA LEU A 28 4.37 0.42 6.76
C LEU A 28 2.92 0.90 6.67
N VAL A 29 2.63 1.89 5.83
CA VAL A 29 1.26 2.35 5.54
C VAL A 29 0.46 1.25 4.83
N VAL A 30 1.09 0.57 3.86
CA VAL A 30 0.47 -0.53 3.13
C VAL A 30 0.23 -1.73 4.02
N GLU A 31 1.24 -2.16 4.78
CA GLU A 31 1.12 -3.26 5.75
C GLU A 31 -0.01 -2.99 6.74
N TYR A 32 -0.14 -1.73 7.20
CA TYR A 32 -1.24 -1.32 8.06
C TYR A 32 -2.62 -1.49 7.40
N ILE A 33 -2.79 -0.99 6.17
CA ILE A 33 -4.06 -1.09 5.43
C ILE A 33 -4.43 -2.56 5.20
N GLU A 34 -3.49 -3.38 4.71
CA GLU A 34 -3.69 -4.81 4.47
C GLU A 34 -4.10 -5.55 5.76
N SER A 35 -3.44 -5.22 6.87
CA SER A 35 -3.75 -5.80 8.18
C SER A 35 -5.16 -5.46 8.65
N VAL A 36 -5.61 -4.22 8.45
CA VAL A 36 -6.99 -3.80 8.76
C VAL A 36 -7.99 -4.48 7.83
N GLU A 37 -7.69 -4.58 6.53
CA GLU A 37 -8.57 -5.23 5.54
C GLU A 37 -8.76 -6.73 5.83
N ALA A 38 -7.69 -7.42 6.23
CA ALA A 38 -7.77 -8.81 6.67
C ALA A 38 -8.72 -8.98 7.87
N LEU A 39 -8.68 -8.05 8.84
CA LEU A 39 -9.59 -8.06 10.00
C LEU A 39 -11.03 -7.75 9.61
N LEU A 40 -11.26 -6.78 8.73
CA LEU A 40 -12.58 -6.44 8.20
C LEU A 40 -13.21 -7.64 7.49
N LYS A 41 -12.44 -8.34 6.65
CA LYS A 41 -12.86 -9.56 5.96
C LYS A 41 -13.19 -10.69 6.94
N ARG A 42 -12.34 -10.93 7.92
CA ARG A 42 -12.55 -11.94 8.96
C ARG A 42 -13.80 -11.66 9.81
N SER A 43 -14.08 -10.38 10.06
CA SER A 43 -15.23 -9.90 10.84
C SER A 43 -16.51 -9.75 10.00
N ASN A 44 -16.43 -9.99 8.68
CA ASN A 44 -17.53 -9.85 7.72
C ASN A 44 -18.16 -8.44 7.72
N ILE A 45 -17.33 -7.40 7.82
CA ILE A 45 -17.75 -6.01 7.72
C ILE A 45 -17.68 -5.59 6.25
N THR A 46 -18.84 -5.26 5.69
CA THR A 46 -18.98 -4.90 4.26
C THR A 46 -19.35 -3.44 4.03
N ASP A 47 -19.98 -2.79 5.01
CA ASP A 47 -20.40 -1.40 4.96
C ASP A 47 -19.21 -0.42 4.94
N ASP A 48 -19.24 0.54 4.00
CA ASP A 48 -18.12 1.46 3.77
C ASP A 48 -17.87 2.40 4.94
N ALA A 49 -18.92 2.95 5.54
CA ALA A 49 -18.77 3.86 6.68
C ALA A 49 -18.09 3.15 7.86
N THR A 50 -18.49 1.89 8.11
CA THR A 50 -17.92 1.05 9.14
C THR A 50 -16.46 0.70 8.83
N LYS A 51 -16.12 0.36 7.58
CA LYS A 51 -14.73 0.10 7.17
C LYS A 51 -13.84 1.32 7.40
N ILE A 52 -14.31 2.51 6.99
CA ILE A 52 -13.58 3.77 7.18
C ILE A 52 -13.38 4.06 8.67
N GLU A 53 -14.40 3.83 9.51
CA GLU A 53 -14.28 4.00 10.96
C GLU A 53 -13.15 3.13 11.51
N TRP A 54 -13.13 1.84 11.20
CA TRP A 54 -12.11 0.91 11.67
C TRP A 54 -10.72 1.24 11.12
N LEU A 55 -10.62 1.65 9.85
CA LEU A 55 -9.37 2.12 9.25
C LEU A 55 -8.79 3.33 9.99
N LEU A 56 -9.62 4.23 10.52
CA LEU A 56 -9.16 5.37 11.31
C LEU A 56 -8.89 5.00 12.77
N ARG A 57 -9.55 3.97 13.30
CA ARG A 57 -9.57 3.67 14.73
C ARG A 57 -8.25 3.14 15.28
N TYR A 58 -7.45 2.49 14.44
CA TYR A 58 -6.14 1.92 14.79
C TYR A 58 -4.95 2.87 14.54
N LEU A 59 -5.19 4.00 13.87
CA LEU A 59 -4.18 5.03 13.66
C LEU A 59 -3.86 5.78 14.96
N ASP A 60 -2.60 6.21 15.09
CA ASP A 60 -2.22 7.24 16.06
C ASP A 60 -3.00 8.55 15.82
N LEU A 61 -3.16 9.36 16.87
CA LEU A 61 -4.00 10.56 16.84
C LEU A 61 -3.60 11.54 15.72
N ALA A 62 -2.30 11.76 15.49
CA ALA A 62 -1.83 12.70 14.47
C ALA A 62 -2.20 12.22 13.06
N VAL A 63 -1.91 10.95 12.76
CA VAL A 63 -2.19 10.32 11.46
C VAL A 63 -3.71 10.23 11.22
N ARG A 64 -4.46 9.86 12.26
CA ARG A 64 -5.93 9.81 12.21
C ARG A 64 -6.55 11.15 11.84
N ARG A 65 -6.07 12.24 12.45
CA ARG A 65 -6.57 13.60 12.14
C ARG A 65 -6.28 13.98 10.69
N MET A 66 -5.07 13.69 10.22
CA MET A 66 -4.66 13.92 8.84
C MET A 66 -5.55 13.14 7.85
N TRP A 67 -5.69 11.82 8.03
CA TRP A 67 -6.50 10.99 7.14
C TRP A 67 -7.98 11.36 7.18
N LYS A 68 -8.50 11.65 8.38
CA LYS A 68 -9.89 12.14 8.51
C LYS A 68 -10.10 13.44 7.73
N MET A 69 -9.17 14.39 7.84
CA MET A 69 -9.23 15.65 7.09
C MET A 69 -9.21 15.41 5.58
N LEU A 70 -8.39 14.49 5.09
CA LEU A 70 -8.39 14.09 3.68
C LEU A 70 -9.74 13.50 3.26
N PHE A 71 -10.26 12.54 4.02
CA PHE A 71 -11.53 11.88 3.70
C PHE A 71 -12.73 12.82 3.79
N ASP A 72 -12.67 13.86 4.62
CA ASP A 72 -13.70 14.88 4.73
C ASP A 72 -13.73 15.83 3.51
N GLN A 73 -12.71 15.81 2.64
CA GLN A 73 -12.75 16.49 1.34
C GLN A 73 -13.66 15.79 0.32
N LEU A 74 -13.89 14.48 0.50
CA LEU A 74 -14.83 13.74 -0.34
C LEU A 74 -16.26 14.15 -0.01
N LYS A 75 -17.07 14.37 -1.05
CA LYS A 75 -18.51 14.58 -0.87
C LYS A 75 -19.11 13.35 -0.16
N ALA A 76 -20.00 13.58 0.81
CA ALA A 76 -20.58 12.49 1.62
C ALA A 76 -21.17 11.35 0.78
N GLU A 77 -21.84 11.69 -0.33
CA GLU A 77 -22.46 10.73 -1.26
C GLU A 77 -21.45 9.89 -2.06
N ALA A 78 -20.21 10.37 -2.17
CA ALA A 78 -19.12 9.70 -2.89
C ALA A 78 -18.08 9.06 -1.94
N LYS A 79 -18.32 9.14 -0.61
CA LYS A 79 -17.38 8.69 0.42
C LYS A 79 -17.47 7.18 0.63
N THR A 80 -17.07 6.43 -0.39
CA THR A 80 -16.91 4.98 -0.32
C THR A 80 -15.54 4.62 0.25
N TYR A 81 -15.39 3.39 0.74
CA TYR A 81 -14.09 2.91 1.22
C TYR A 81 -13.04 2.93 0.10
N GLN A 82 -13.45 2.60 -1.14
CA GLN A 82 -12.58 2.66 -2.32
C GLN A 82 -12.14 4.10 -2.62
N ALA A 83 -13.04 5.08 -2.61
CA ALA A 83 -12.68 6.47 -2.84
C ALA A 83 -11.69 7.00 -1.79
N CYS A 84 -11.81 6.55 -0.53
CA CYS A 84 -10.82 6.81 0.50
C CYS A 84 -9.46 6.16 0.18
N ARG A 85 -9.44 4.90 -0.28
CA ARG A 85 -8.20 4.23 -0.72
C ARG A 85 -7.54 4.95 -1.90
N ASP A 86 -8.30 5.35 -2.90
CA ASP A 86 -7.78 6.06 -4.08
C ASP A 86 -7.20 7.42 -3.68
N LEU A 87 -7.85 8.12 -2.73
CA LEU A 87 -7.32 9.36 -2.18
C LEU A 87 -6.01 9.12 -1.41
N LEU A 88 -5.92 8.05 -0.60
CA LEU A 88 -4.67 7.70 0.05
C LEU A 88 -3.58 7.33 -0.96
N ALA A 89 -3.92 6.65 -2.05
CA ALA A 89 -2.98 6.27 -3.11
C ALA A 89 -2.34 7.49 -3.80
N THR A 90 -3.00 8.65 -3.76
CA THR A 90 -2.42 9.93 -4.22
C THR A 90 -1.24 10.38 -3.35
N TYR A 91 -1.23 10.02 -2.06
CA TYR A 91 -0.16 10.36 -1.10
C TYR A 91 0.81 9.20 -0.85
N TYR A 92 0.33 7.97 -0.99
CA TYR A 92 1.08 6.73 -0.85
C TYR A 92 0.83 5.87 -2.09
N PRO A 93 1.52 6.13 -3.22
CA PRO A 93 1.33 5.40 -4.47
C PRO A 93 1.46 3.87 -4.31
N GLU A 94 2.22 3.46 -3.30
CA GLU A 94 2.34 2.11 -2.79
C GLU A 94 1.01 1.45 -2.33
N ILE A 95 -0.11 2.15 -2.18
CA ILE A 95 -1.39 1.51 -1.83
C ILE A 95 -2.03 0.81 -3.03
N ASP A 96 -1.63 1.20 -4.24
CA ASP A 96 -2.10 0.60 -5.48
C ASP A 96 -1.38 -0.74 -5.73
N GLU A 97 -2.13 -1.84 -5.82
CA GLU A 97 -1.61 -3.20 -6.02
C GLU A 97 -0.82 -3.35 -7.33
N GLU A 98 -1.18 -2.57 -8.36
CA GLU A 98 -0.51 -2.58 -9.66
C GLU A 98 0.85 -1.85 -9.58
N ALA A 99 0.89 -0.76 -8.81
CA ALA A 99 2.12 -0.06 -8.45
C ALA A 99 3.00 -0.93 -7.53
N GLN A 100 2.42 -1.63 -6.54
CA GLN A 100 3.13 -2.51 -5.60
C GLN A 100 3.77 -3.71 -6.25
N ASN A 101 3.05 -4.45 -7.10
CA ASN A 101 3.64 -5.61 -7.78
C ASN A 101 4.82 -5.21 -8.68
N THR A 102 4.78 -3.99 -9.22
CA THR A 102 5.84 -3.44 -10.06
C THR A 102 6.99 -2.91 -9.20
N LEU A 103 6.72 -2.07 -8.19
CA LEU A 103 7.72 -1.49 -7.27
C LEU A 103 8.38 -2.54 -6.38
N ALA A 104 7.64 -3.48 -5.79
CA ALA A 104 8.18 -4.54 -4.97
C ALA A 104 9.10 -5.45 -5.79
N ARG A 105 8.76 -5.72 -7.05
CA ARG A 105 9.64 -6.44 -7.99
C ARG A 105 10.90 -5.65 -8.34
N PHE A 106 10.78 -4.33 -8.58
CA PHE A 106 11.94 -3.48 -8.82
C PHE A 106 12.86 -3.42 -7.59
N ARG A 107 12.31 -3.15 -6.40
CA ARG A 107 13.05 -3.14 -5.13
C ARG A 107 13.71 -4.50 -4.86
N LYS A 108 13.02 -5.60 -5.16
CA LYS A 108 13.60 -6.95 -5.09
C LYS A 108 14.76 -7.13 -6.06
N SER A 109 14.60 -6.76 -7.32
CA SER A 109 15.67 -6.82 -8.33
C SER A 109 16.89 -6.01 -7.90
N LEU A 110 16.69 -4.77 -7.44
CA LEU A 110 17.78 -3.90 -6.96
C LEU A 110 18.52 -4.50 -5.75
N ARG A 111 17.84 -5.29 -4.91
CA ARG A 111 18.47 -5.99 -3.77
C ARG A 111 19.19 -7.26 -4.19
N GLU A 112 18.56 -8.09 -5.02
CA GLU A 112 19.12 -9.38 -5.46
C GLU A 112 20.34 -9.22 -6.36
N PHE A 113 20.37 -8.16 -7.16
CA PHE A 113 21.45 -7.89 -8.11
C PHE A 113 22.35 -6.72 -7.68
N ARG A 114 22.24 -6.24 -6.44
CA ARG A 114 23.01 -5.08 -5.95
C ARG A 114 24.51 -5.26 -6.09
N ASP A 115 24.99 -6.46 -5.78
CA ASP A 115 26.42 -6.78 -5.65
C ASP A 115 26.91 -7.62 -6.85
N ILE A 116 26.19 -7.58 -7.97
CA ILE A 116 26.53 -8.32 -9.18
C ILE A 116 27.82 -7.79 -9.79
N SER A 117 28.73 -8.70 -10.17
CA SER A 117 29.96 -8.31 -10.85
C SER A 117 29.67 -7.87 -12.28
N GLU A 118 30.34 -6.82 -12.74
CA GLU A 118 30.28 -6.37 -14.14
C GLU A 118 30.75 -7.45 -15.14
N THR A 119 31.48 -8.46 -14.66
CA THR A 119 31.96 -9.60 -15.45
C THR A 119 31.04 -10.82 -15.39
N ASP A 120 29.96 -10.79 -14.60
CA ASP A 120 28.98 -11.89 -14.54
C ASP A 120 27.89 -11.70 -15.61
N GLU A 121 28.23 -12.08 -16.85
CA GLU A 121 27.33 -11.94 -18.02
C GLU A 121 25.97 -12.64 -17.83
N ARG A 122 25.95 -13.78 -17.12
CA ARG A 122 24.70 -14.50 -16.84
C ARG A 122 23.85 -13.76 -15.83
N GLY A 123 24.45 -13.33 -14.73
CA GLY A 123 23.79 -12.52 -13.73
C GLY A 123 23.21 -11.22 -14.33
N LEU A 124 24.00 -10.54 -15.16
CA LEU A 124 23.60 -9.29 -15.83
C LEU A 124 22.45 -9.53 -16.81
N GLY A 125 22.46 -10.66 -17.52
CA GLY A 125 21.36 -11.08 -18.39
C GLY A 125 20.05 -11.31 -17.63
N VAL A 126 20.12 -11.95 -16.46
CA VAL A 126 18.95 -12.16 -15.60
C VAL A 126 18.46 -10.83 -15.01
N TYR A 127 19.35 -9.97 -14.50
CA TYR A 127 18.99 -8.64 -14.03
C TYR A 127 18.24 -7.83 -15.10
N ARG A 128 18.76 -7.78 -16.33
CA ARG A 128 18.12 -7.10 -17.45
C ARG A 128 16.72 -7.62 -17.73
N MET A 129 16.54 -8.94 -17.75
CA MET A 129 15.24 -9.57 -17.99
C MET A 129 14.21 -9.20 -16.90
N TYR A 130 14.62 -9.18 -15.63
CA TYR A 130 13.76 -8.78 -14.52
C TYR A 130 13.44 -7.29 -14.55
N PHE A 131 14.42 -6.44 -14.86
CA PHE A 131 14.25 -5.00 -15.00
C PHE A 131 13.28 -4.66 -16.14
N ASP A 132 13.49 -5.21 -17.34
CA ASP A 132 12.64 -4.99 -18.52
C ASP A 132 11.19 -5.46 -18.28
N SER A 133 11.03 -6.56 -17.54
CA SER A 133 9.71 -7.07 -17.14
C SER A 133 8.97 -6.12 -16.19
N GLY A 134 9.70 -5.43 -15.31
CA GLY A 134 9.14 -4.38 -14.44
C GLY A 134 8.77 -3.14 -15.25
N VAL A 135 9.64 -2.70 -16.17
CA VAL A 135 9.45 -1.49 -16.97
C VAL A 135 8.20 -1.59 -17.84
N LYS A 136 7.96 -2.74 -18.48
CA LYS A 136 6.76 -2.98 -19.31
C LYS A 136 5.42 -2.89 -18.58
N ARG A 137 5.44 -2.88 -17.25
CA ARG A 137 4.24 -2.78 -16.40
C ARG A 137 4.09 -1.40 -15.77
N LEU A 138 5.01 -0.49 -16.02
CA LEU A 138 4.86 0.91 -15.62
C LEU A 138 3.79 1.57 -16.52
N PRO A 139 3.00 2.51 -15.96
CA PRO A 139 2.11 3.34 -16.76
C PRO A 139 2.88 4.08 -17.87
N GLU A 140 2.31 4.15 -19.07
CA GLU A 140 2.98 4.74 -20.26
C GLU A 140 3.40 6.21 -20.05
N ASP A 141 2.71 6.95 -19.16
CA ASP A 141 3.02 8.34 -18.80
C ASP A 141 4.25 8.50 -17.88
N LYS A 142 4.77 7.39 -17.31
CA LYS A 142 5.92 7.39 -16.40
C LYS A 142 7.24 7.03 -17.07
N ILE A 143 7.20 6.50 -18.29
CA ILE A 143 8.40 6.22 -19.09
C ILE A 143 8.66 7.46 -19.94
N THR A 144 9.48 8.40 -19.45
CA THR A 144 9.95 9.47 -20.34
C THR A 144 10.87 8.86 -21.39
N ASP A 145 10.42 8.87 -22.64
CA ASP A 145 11.14 8.46 -23.86
C ASP A 145 12.36 9.38 -24.10
N LYS A 146 13.30 9.45 -23.14
CA LYS A 146 14.55 10.20 -23.27
C LYS A 146 15.74 9.34 -23.70
N GLU A 147 15.49 8.10 -24.08
CA GLU A 147 16.50 7.19 -24.65
C GLU A 147 15.98 6.46 -25.90
N LYS A 148 15.19 7.15 -26.73
CA LYS A 148 15.04 6.81 -28.14
C LYS A 148 15.72 7.89 -28.99
N GLY A 149 17.03 7.77 -29.15
CA GLY A 149 17.82 8.57 -30.11
C GLY A 149 18.90 9.40 -29.46
#